data_AF-A0AAE4FJW7-F1
#
_entry.id   AF-A0AAE4FJW7-F1
#
_cell.length_a   1.000
_cell.length_b   1.000
_cell.length_c   1.000
_cell.angle_alpha   90.00
_cell.angle_beta   90.00
_cell.angle_gamma   90.00
#
_symmetry.space_group_name_H-M   'P 1'
#
loop_
_entity.id
_entity.type
_entity.pdbx_description
1 polymer ?
#
loop_
_entity_poly.entity_id
_entity_poly.type
_entity_poly.pdbx_seq_one_letter_code
_entity_poly.pdbx_strand_id
1 'polypeptide(L)' 'MEKYISTIIITIIFSIIILLYGSAFFIPILDISNNMIKLLLIIIVLLFIALVGALIYNMYERIKEIKEEDRDDISKY' A
#
# COMPACT_ATOMS: atom_id res chain seq x y z
N MET A 1 -1.42 20.97 6.19
CA MET A 1 -2.11 19.69 5.88
C MET A 1 -2.33 19.51 4.40
N GLU A 2 -2.75 20.56 3.69
CA GLU A 2 -3.04 20.52 2.24
C GLU A 2 -1.92 19.89 1.39
N LYS A 3 -0.65 20.21 1.67
CA LYS A 3 0.51 19.65 0.94
C LYS A 3 0.62 18.11 0.96
N TYR A 4 0.06 17.44 1.96
CA TYR A 4 0.17 15.98 2.13
C TYR A 4 -1.11 15.23 1.74
N ILE A 5 -2.24 15.96 1.63
CA ILE A 5 -3.56 15.36 1.40
C ILE A 5 -3.59 14.59 0.08
N SER A 6 -3.00 15.14 -0.99
CA SER A 6 -2.96 14.48 -2.29
C SER A 6 -2.21 13.14 -2.23
N THR A 7 -1.04 13.11 -1.58
CA THR A 7 -0.25 11.87 -1.40
C THR A 7 -1.03 10.82 -0.61
N ILE A 8 -1.74 11.24 0.45
CA ILE A 8 -2.54 10.34 1.28
C ILE A 8 -3.74 9.79 0.50
N ILE A 9 -4.47 10.64 -0.22
CA ILE A 9 -5.63 10.23 -1.03
C ILE A 9 -5.20 9.24 -2.11
N ILE A 10 -4.13 9.53 -2.84
CA ILE A 10 -3.61 8.63 -3.89
C ILE A 10 -3.24 7.28 -3.28
N THR A 11 -2.51 7.27 -2.17
CA THR A 11 -2.10 6.04 -1.48
C THR A 11 -3.31 5.22 -1.03
N ILE A 12 -4.35 5.86 -0.50
CA ILE A 12 -5.59 5.18 -0.09
C ILE A 12 -6.31 4.57 -1.30
N ILE A 13 -6.48 5.35 -2.39
CA ILE A 13 -7.15 4.86 -3.61
C ILE A 13 -6.42 3.65 -4.18
N PHE A 14 -5.10 3.73 -4.33
CA PHE A 14 -4.32 2.60 -4.85
C PHE A 14 -4.32 1.41 -3.91
N SER A 15 -4.26 1.61 -2.59
CA SER A 15 -4.36 0.54 -1.61
C SER A 15 -5.71 -0.19 -1.72
N ILE A 16 -6.81 0.56 -1.88
CA ILE A 16 -8.15 -0.02 -2.07
C ILE A 16 -8.20 -0.85 -3.36
N ILE A 17 -7.68 -0.32 -4.48
CA ILE A 17 -7.65 -1.04 -5.76
C ILE A 17 -6.88 -2.36 -5.64
N ILE A 18 -5.70 -2.32 -5.02
CA ILE A 18 -4.84 -3.51 -4.82
C ILE A 18 -5.54 -4.52 -3.91
N LEU A 19 -6.18 -4.08 -2.83
CA LEU A 19 -6.91 -4.97 -1.92
C LEU A 19 -8.15 -5.56 -2.58
N LEU A 20 -8.91 -4.79 -3.37
CA LEU A 20 -10.03 -5.31 -4.15
C LEU A 20 -9.57 -6.38 -5.14
N TYR A 21 -8.49 -6.12 -5.88
CA TYR A 21 -7.94 -7.10 -6.80
C TYR A 21 -7.42 -8.35 -6.06
N GLY A 22 -6.69 -8.16 -4.96
CA GLY A 22 -6.23 -9.24 -4.09
C GLY A 22 -7.37 -10.07 -3.49
N SER A 23 -8.51 -9.44 -3.16
CA SER A 23 -9.68 -10.11 -2.60
C SER A 23 -10.27 -11.18 -3.54
N ALA A 24 -10.16 -10.97 -4.86
CA ALA A 24 -10.63 -11.93 -5.86
C ALA A 24 -9.89 -13.28 -5.78
N PHE A 25 -8.66 -13.28 -5.27
CA PHE A 25 -7.86 -14.48 -5.08
C PHE A 25 -8.23 -15.26 -3.81
N PHE A 26 -8.98 -14.67 -2.87
CA PHE A 26 -9.43 -15.37 -1.67
C PHE A 26 -10.61 -16.32 -1.93
N ILE A 27 -11.48 -15.98 -2.88
CA ILE A 27 -12.66 -16.81 -3.23
C ILE A 27 -12.25 -18.24 -3.62
N PRO A 28 -11.31 -18.47 -4.55
CA PRO A 28 -10.90 -19.83 -4.93
C PRO A 28 -10.14 -20.58 -3.83
N ILE A 29 -9.49 -19.89 -2.87
CA ILE A 29 -8.75 -20.53 -1.75
C ILE A 29 -9.67 -21.39 -0.87
N LEU A 30 -10.94 -20.99 -0.73
CA LEU A 30 -11.91 -21.64 0.16
C LEU A 30 -12.41 -22.99 -0.40
N ASP A 31 -12.47 -23.13 -1.72
CA ASP A 31 -13.11 -24.26 -2.40
C ASP A 31 -12.10 -25.24 -3.04
N ILE A 32 -10.82 -24.88 -3.06
CA ILE A 32 -9.74 -25.73 -3.58
C ILE A 32 -9.36 -26.80 -2.55
N SER A 33 -9.51 -28.07 -2.95
CA SER A 33 -9.09 -29.24 -2.17
C SER A 33 -7.59 -29.57 -2.30
N ASN A 34 -6.92 -29.02 -3.33
CA ASN A 34 -5.49 -29.24 -3.55
C ASN A 34 -4.65 -28.32 -2.66
N ASN A 35 -4.02 -28.90 -1.65
CA ASN A 35 -3.18 -28.19 -0.68
C ASN A 35 -2.02 -27.40 -1.33
N MET A 36 -1.45 -27.87 -2.44
CA MET A 36 -0.34 -27.18 -3.09
C MET A 36 -0.80 -25.90 -3.79
N ILE A 37 -1.95 -25.94 -4.46
CA ILE A 37 -2.55 -24.76 -5.09
C ILE A 37 -2.97 -23.74 -4.02
N LYS A 38 -3.53 -24.23 -2.90
CA LYS A 38 -3.90 -23.37 -1.75
C LYS A 38 -2.70 -22.62 -1.19
N LEU A 39 -1.56 -23.30 -1.02
CA LEU A 39 -0.32 -22.70 -0.55
C LEU A 39 0.21 -21.63 -1.53
N LEU A 40 0.15 -21.91 -2.84
CA LEU A 40 0.52 -20.93 -3.87
C LEU A 40 -0.34 -19.66 -3.81
N LEU A 41 -1.66 -19.81 -3.67
CA LEU A 41 -2.59 -18.68 -3.57
C LEU A 41 -2.36 -17.84 -2.31
N ILE A 42 -2.01 -18.46 -1.18
CA ILE A 42 -1.64 -17.75 0.05
C ILE A 42 -0.39 -16.89 -0.18
N ILE A 43 0.61 -17.41 -0.89
CA ILE A 43 1.84 -16.65 -1.24
C ILE A 43 1.47 -15.43 -2.11
N ILE A 44 0.58 -15.61 -3.09
CA ILE A 44 0.11 -14.53 -3.96
C ILE A 44 -0.59 -13.43 -3.13
N VAL A 45 -1.47 -13.83 -2.20
CA VAL A 45 -2.14 -12.90 -1.28
C VAL A 45 -1.15 -12.11 -0.42
N LEU A 46 -0.13 -12.78 0.13
CA LEU A 46 0.93 -12.12 0.90
C LEU A 46 1.66 -11.07 0.07
N LEU A 47 1.83 -11.31 -1.23
CA LEU A 47 2.43 -10.37 -2.17
C LEU A 47 1.59 -9.08 -2.30
N PHE A 48 0.26 -9.20 -2.36
CA PHE A 48 -0.63 -8.04 -2.36
C PHE A 48 -0.55 -7.23 -1.06
N ILE A 49 -0.47 -7.91 0.09
CA ILE A 49 -0.29 -7.24 1.39
C ILE A 49 1.05 -6.48 1.42
N ALA A 50 2.12 -7.11 0.94
CA ALA A 50 3.44 -6.48 0.85
C ALA A 50 3.42 -5.24 -0.06
N LEU A 51 2.69 -5.27 -1.17
CA LEU A 51 2.51 -4.11 -2.06
C LEU A 51 1.80 -2.95 -1.37
N VAL A 52 0.73 -3.22 -0.60
CA VAL A 52 0.06 -2.18 0.21
C VAL A 52 1.02 -1.61 1.26
N GLY A 53 1.79 -2.46 1.94
CA GLY A 53 2.81 -2.03 2.88
C GLY A 53 3.87 -1.12 2.24
N ALA A 54 4.35 -1.48 1.04
CA ALA A 54 5.30 -0.68 0.28
C ALA A 54 4.72 0.68 -0.13
N LEU A 55 3.44 0.75 -0.51
CA LEU A 55 2.77 2.03 -0.80
C LEU A 55 2.69 2.93 0.43
N ILE A 56 2.32 2.37 1.58
CA ILE A 56 2.25 3.11 2.85
C ILE A 56 3.64 3.62 3.26
N TYR A 57 4.68 2.80 3.10
CA TYR A 57 6.06 3.20 3.37
C TYR A 57 6.50 4.39 2.49
N ASN A 58 6.29 4.29 1.18
CA ASN A 58 6.60 5.38 0.25
C ASN A 58 5.84 6.66 0.56
N MET A 59 4.55 6.55 0.93
CA MET A 59 3.75 7.69 1.36
C MET A 59 4.35 8.35 2.61
N TYR A 60 4.77 7.55 3.60
CA TYR A 60 5.39 8.06 4.82
C TYR A 60 6.69 8.79 4.52
N GLU A 61 7.56 8.20 3.71
CA GLU A 61 8.83 8.80 3.30
C GLU A 61 8.60 10.12 2.54
N ARG A 62 7.65 10.14 1.61
CA ARG A 62 7.29 11.36 0.87
C ARG A 62 6.76 12.47 1.77
N ILE A 63 5.94 12.13 2.77
CA ILE A 63 5.45 13.12 3.74
C ILE A 63 6.60 13.65 4.59
N LYS A 64 7.58 12.80 4.92
CA LYS A 64 8.78 13.21 5.64
C LYS A 64 9.63 14.18 4.81
N GLU A 65 9.87 13.91 3.54
CA GLU A 65 10.60 14.80 2.61
C GLU A 65 9.97 16.19 2.58
N ILE A 66 8.66 16.28 2.33
CA ILE A 66 7.94 17.56 2.25
C ILE A 66 8.04 18.35 3.56
N LYS A 67 8.02 17.66 4.71
CA LYS A 67 8.18 18.29 6.04
C LYS A 67 9.61 18.76 6.32
N GLU A 68 10.61 18.18 5.68
CA GLU A 68 12.01 18.59 5.83
C GLU A 68 12.30 19.81 4.94
N GLU A 69 11.81 19.83 3.69
CA GLU A 69 11.89 21.03 2.83
C GLU A 69 11.23 22.25 3.48
N ASP A 70 10.02 22.10 4.05
CA ASP A 70 9.33 23.21 4.73
C ASP A 70 10.10 23.74 5.95
N ARG A 71 10.92 22.91 6.61
CA ARG A 71 11.72 23.31 7.78
C ARG A 71 13.00 24.04 7.39
N ASP A 72 13.68 23.57 6.35
CA ASP A 72 14.89 24.21 5.84
C ASP A 72 14.58 25.61 5.30
N ASP A 73 13.46 25.79 4.60
CA ASP A 73 13.04 27.09 4.09
C ASP A 73 12.71 28.10 5.20
N ILE A 74 12.10 27.66 6.32
CA ILE A 74 11.82 28.53 7.48
C ILE A 74 13.11 28.91 8.20
N SER A 75 14.10 28.01 8.31
CA SER A 75 15.36 28.28 9.01
C SER A 75 16.22 29.39 8.39
N LYS A 76 15.91 29.76 7.15
CA LYS A 76 16.68 30.71 6.33
C LYS A 76 16.26 32.17 6.50
N TYR A 77 15.18 32.43 7.26
CA TYR A 77 14.60 33.75 7.54
C TYR A 77 14.43 33.97 9.04
#